data_AF-A0A0A7P7B1-F1
#
_entry.id   AF-A0A0A7P7B1-F1
#
_cell.length_a   1.000
_cell.length_b   1.000
_cell.length_c   1.000
_cell.angle_alpha   90.00
_cell.angle_beta   90.00
_cell.angle_gamma   90.00
#
_symmetry.space_group_name_H-M   'P 1'
#
loop_
_entity.id
_entity.type
_entity.pdbx_description
1 polymer ?
#
loop_
_entity_poly.entity_id
_entity_poly.type
_entity_poly.pdbx_seq_one_letter_code
_entity_poly.pdbx_strand_id
1 'polypeptide(L)'
;KHAGVIQMGSHLPARRARGPNEPGGIMFGHFADMVQANRKYPNDPARASLEVVGAGTMLFDQIWLGSYMSGGVGFTQYATAAYTDNILDEFTYYG
;
A
#
# COMPACT_ATOMS: atom_id res chain seq x y z
N LYS A 1 -25.42 8.28 -7.06
CA LYS A 1 -24.02 7.96 -6.69
C LYS A 1 -23.89 6.57 -6.03
N HIS A 2 -24.70 5.57 -6.41
CA HIS A 2 -24.79 4.29 -5.68
C HIS A 2 -24.71 3.08 -6.61
N ALA A 3 -25.55 3.00 -7.65
CA ALA A 3 -25.72 1.76 -8.43
C ALA A 3 -24.51 1.32 -9.28
N GLY A 4 -23.50 2.16 -9.48
CA GLY A 4 -22.34 1.82 -10.33
C GLY A 4 -21.05 2.52 -9.92
N VAL A 5 -20.96 3.01 -8.67
CA VAL A 5 -19.71 3.60 -8.18
C VAL A 5 -18.84 2.51 -7.59
N ILE A 6 -17.57 2.48 -8.01
CA ILE A 6 -16.54 1.66 -7.35
C ILE A 6 -15.73 2.62 -6.49
N GLN A 7 -15.79 2.41 -5.17
CA GLN A 7 -14.97 3.14 -4.21
C GLN A 7 -13.63 2.41 -4.08
N MET A 8 -12.56 3.17 -3.86
CA MET A 8 -11.23 2.62 -3.60
C MET A 8 -11.13 1.99 -2.21
N GLY A 9 -11.88 2.51 -1.25
CA GLY A 9 -11.94 1.95 0.10
C GLY A 9 -13.31 2.09 0.76
N SER A 10 -13.68 1.12 1.59
CA SER A 10 -14.93 1.15 2.36
C SER A 10 -14.83 2.06 3.58
N HIS A 11 -15.97 2.47 4.13
CA HIS A 11 -16.00 3.21 5.39
C HIS A 11 -15.41 2.38 6.55
N LEU A 12 -14.90 3.05 7.59
CA LEU A 12 -14.30 2.39 8.74
C LEU A 12 -15.21 2.37 9.99
N PRO A 13 -15.04 1.41 10.91
CA PRO A 13 -15.76 1.35 12.18
C PRO A 13 -15.47 2.56 13.08
N ALA A 14 -16.40 2.86 14.00
CA ALA A 14 -16.43 4.08 14.80
C ALA A 14 -15.12 4.43 15.54
N ARG A 15 -14.38 3.44 16.07
CA ARG A 15 -13.11 3.67 16.79
C ARG A 15 -12.02 4.34 15.92
N ARG A 16 -12.14 4.23 14.60
CA ARG A 16 -11.25 4.85 13.60
C ARG A 16 -12.08 5.44 12.46
N ALA A 17 -13.15 6.15 12.83
CA ALA A 17 -14.19 6.62 11.92
C ALA A 17 -13.60 7.45 10.76
N ARG A 18 -13.85 6.95 9.54
CA ARG A 18 -13.44 7.54 8.27
C ARG A 18 -14.46 7.15 7.21
N GLY A 19 -14.72 8.08 6.28
CA GLY A 19 -15.59 7.84 5.13
C GLY A 19 -14.97 6.87 4.13
N PRO A 20 -15.65 6.59 3.01
CA PRO A 20 -15.07 5.85 1.89
C PRO A 20 -13.82 6.54 1.32
N ASN A 21 -12.99 5.77 0.61
CA ASN A 21 -11.75 6.20 -0.06
C ASN A 21 -10.62 6.70 0.85
N GLU A 22 -10.62 6.27 2.10
CA GLU A 22 -9.53 6.50 3.03
C GLU A 22 -8.59 5.27 3.06
N PRO A 23 -7.27 5.44 3.30
CA PRO A 23 -6.31 4.36 3.16
C PRO A 23 -6.69 3.08 3.92
N GLY A 24 -7.15 3.19 5.16
CA GLY A 24 -7.52 2.02 5.96
C GLY A 24 -8.72 1.21 5.44
N GLY A 25 -9.49 1.76 4.49
CA GLY A 25 -10.62 1.08 3.83
C GLY A 25 -10.24 0.36 2.54
N ILE A 26 -9.02 0.56 2.03
CA ILE A 26 -8.54 -0.05 0.78
C ILE A 26 -8.17 -1.51 1.04
N MET A 27 -8.74 -2.44 0.28
CA MET A 27 -8.35 -3.85 0.33
C MET A 27 -6.99 -4.06 -0.35
N PHE A 28 -6.17 -4.97 0.18
CA PHE A 28 -4.83 -5.23 -0.37
C PHE A 28 -4.85 -5.65 -1.83
N GLY A 29 -5.83 -6.45 -2.27
CA GLY A 29 -5.99 -6.82 -3.69
C GLY A 29 -6.25 -5.61 -4.58
N HIS A 30 -7.15 -4.70 -4.16
CA HIS A 30 -7.39 -3.46 -4.90
C HIS A 30 -6.16 -2.57 -4.95
N PHE A 31 -5.39 -2.52 -3.86
CA PHE A 31 -4.14 -1.78 -3.84
C PHE A 31 -3.09 -2.38 -4.78
N ALA A 32 -2.97 -3.71 -4.82
CA ALA A 32 -2.10 -4.38 -5.79
C ALA A 32 -2.51 -4.04 -7.24
N ASP A 33 -3.82 -4.04 -7.54
CA ASP A 33 -4.34 -3.69 -8.87
C ASP A 33 -4.17 -2.20 -9.24
N MET A 34 -4.14 -1.30 -8.25
CA MET A 34 -3.83 0.12 -8.48
C MET A 34 -2.40 0.29 -9.03
N VAL A 35 -1.45 -0.49 -8.51
CA VAL A 35 -0.05 -0.42 -8.91
C VAL A 35 0.14 -1.03 -10.29
N GLN A 36 0.60 -0.21 -11.24
CA GLN A 36 0.65 -0.56 -12.66
C GLN A 36 1.88 -1.40 -13.05
N ALA A 37 2.64 -1.92 -12.09
CA ALA A 37 3.87 -2.64 -12.35
C ALA A 37 3.62 -3.95 -13.09
N ASN A 38 2.54 -4.66 -12.77
CA ASN A 38 2.21 -5.94 -13.42
C ASN A 38 2.06 -5.80 -14.94
N ARG A 39 1.42 -4.73 -15.44
CA ARG A 39 1.30 -4.49 -16.88
C ARG A 39 2.61 -4.02 -17.55
N LYS A 40 3.54 -3.46 -16.78
CA LYS A 40 4.83 -2.95 -17.29
C LYS A 40 5.91 -4.04 -17.28
N TYR A 41 5.86 -4.92 -16.31
CA TYR A 41 6.84 -5.99 -16.07
C TYR A 41 6.15 -7.37 -16.02
N PRO A 42 5.44 -7.78 -17.09
CA PRO A 42 4.59 -8.99 -17.06
C PRO A 42 5.38 -10.30 -16.92
N ASN A 43 6.68 -10.29 -17.23
CA ASN A 43 7.57 -11.44 -17.13
C ASN A 43 8.53 -11.36 -15.94
N ASP A 44 8.35 -10.38 -15.05
CA ASP A 44 9.14 -10.22 -13.83
C ASP A 44 8.20 -10.09 -12.63
N PRO A 45 7.68 -11.23 -12.12
CA PRO A 45 6.71 -11.23 -11.03
C PRO A 45 7.31 -10.72 -9.72
N ALA A 46 8.63 -10.87 -9.52
CA ALA A 46 9.34 -10.32 -8.37
C ALA A 46 9.30 -8.78 -8.42
N ARG A 47 9.69 -8.17 -9.55
CA ARG A 47 9.60 -6.71 -9.72
C ARG A 47 8.17 -6.20 -9.54
N ALA A 48 7.20 -6.87 -10.17
CA ALA A 48 5.80 -6.48 -10.06
C ALA A 48 5.30 -6.50 -8.61
N SER A 49 5.71 -7.51 -7.83
CA SER A 49 5.35 -7.63 -6.42
C SER A 49 6.05 -6.60 -5.54
N LEU A 50 7.35 -6.34 -5.76
CA LEU A 50 8.14 -5.38 -5.00
C LEU A 50 7.63 -3.93 -5.18
N GLU A 51 7.12 -3.59 -6.37
CA GLU A 51 6.47 -2.30 -6.62
C GLU A 51 5.17 -2.14 -5.82
N VAL A 52 4.39 -3.23 -5.65
CA VAL A 52 3.22 -3.23 -4.77
C VAL A 52 3.63 -3.03 -3.32
N VAL A 53 4.71 -3.69 -2.88
CA VAL A 53 5.24 -3.53 -1.51
C VAL A 53 5.70 -2.09 -1.28
N GLY A 54 6.52 -1.52 -2.16
CA GLY A 54 7.04 -0.16 -1.98
C GLY A 54 5.95 0.91 -1.96
N ALA A 55 4.94 0.79 -2.85
CA ALA A 55 3.78 1.67 -2.80
C ALA A 55 2.96 1.46 -1.52
N GLY A 56 2.82 0.20 -1.10
CA GLY A 56 2.00 -0.21 0.04
C GLY A 56 2.56 0.28 1.37
N THR A 57 3.84 0.09 1.64
CA THR A 57 4.46 0.55 2.90
C THR A 57 4.50 2.08 2.97
N MET A 58 4.65 2.78 1.85
CA MET A 58 4.49 4.23 1.82
C MET A 58 3.07 4.65 2.22
N LEU A 59 2.03 4.08 1.61
CA LEU A 59 0.65 4.48 1.90
C LEU A 59 0.18 4.01 3.29
N PHE A 60 0.40 2.73 3.61
CA PHE A 60 -0.13 2.11 4.82
C PHE A 60 0.70 2.43 6.07
N ASP A 61 2.03 2.45 5.98
CA ASP A 61 2.85 2.70 7.18
C ASP A 61 3.12 4.19 7.37
N GLN A 62 3.56 4.91 6.33
CA GLN A 62 3.95 6.32 6.50
C GLN A 62 2.72 7.24 6.62
N ILE A 63 1.74 7.09 5.72
CA ILE A 63 0.56 7.97 5.70
C ILE A 63 -0.52 7.46 6.66
N TRP A 64 -1.00 6.23 6.47
CA TRP A 64 -2.14 5.74 7.23
C TRP A 64 -1.79 5.54 8.72
N LEU A 65 -0.83 4.66 9.02
CA LEU A 65 -0.45 4.39 10.40
C LEU A 65 0.36 5.55 11.01
N GLY A 66 1.34 6.06 10.28
CA GLY A 66 2.29 7.08 10.75
C GLY A 66 1.74 8.50 10.82
N SER A 67 0.58 8.76 10.21
CA SER A 67 -0.10 10.06 10.30
C SER A 67 -1.55 9.93 10.76
N TYR A 68 -2.43 9.31 9.96
CA TYR A 68 -3.87 9.29 10.22
C TYR A 68 -4.24 8.61 11.55
N MET A 69 -3.48 7.58 11.93
CA MET A 69 -3.72 6.78 13.13
C MET A 69 -2.73 7.07 14.27
N SER A 70 -1.71 7.91 14.05
CA SER A 70 -0.74 8.31 15.08
C SER A 70 -0.28 9.77 14.92
N GLY A 71 0.75 10.04 14.11
CA GLY A 71 1.35 11.36 13.89
C GLY A 71 2.73 11.55 14.56
N GLY A 72 3.29 12.75 14.43
CA GLY A 72 4.62 13.10 14.97
C GLY A 72 5.75 12.78 13.99
N VAL A 73 6.87 12.24 14.51
CA VAL A 73 8.02 11.83 13.68
C VAL A 73 7.63 10.76 12.65
N GLY A 74 6.63 9.95 12.97
CA GLY A 74 6.05 8.98 12.06
C GLY A 74 6.91 7.73 11.85
N PHE A 75 6.62 7.01 10.77
CA PHE A 75 7.13 5.65 10.53
C PHE A 75 7.95 5.53 9.25
N THR A 76 8.68 6.59 8.89
CA THR A 76 9.45 6.63 7.63
C THR A 76 10.36 5.43 7.47
N GLN A 77 11.18 5.13 8.49
CA GLN A 77 12.18 4.05 8.41
C GLN A 77 11.59 2.64 8.58
N TYR A 78 10.39 2.52 9.14
CA TYR A 78 9.66 1.25 9.09
C TYR A 78 9.30 0.90 7.64
N ALA A 79 8.82 1.89 6.88
CA ALA A 79 8.44 1.67 5.50
C ALA A 79 9.64 1.55 4.54
N THR A 80 10.67 2.40 4.69
CA THR A 80 11.83 2.42 3.77
C THR A 80 12.57 1.09 3.78
N ALA A 81 12.58 0.36 4.90
CA ALA A 81 13.19 -0.97 4.99
C ALA A 81 12.68 -1.95 3.92
N ALA A 82 11.47 -1.75 3.40
CA ALA A 82 10.87 -2.60 2.36
C ALA A 82 11.08 -2.08 0.92
N TYR A 83 11.66 -0.89 0.72
CA TYR A 83 11.83 -0.31 -0.61
C TYR A 83 13.17 0.43 -0.83
N THR A 84 14.12 0.30 0.08
CA THR A 84 15.47 0.86 -0.07
C THR A 84 16.54 -0.21 -0.07
N ASP A 85 17.70 0.16 -0.60
CA ASP A 85 18.95 -0.60 -0.50
C ASP A 85 18.92 -1.99 -1.14
N ASN A 86 17.88 -2.29 -1.94
CA ASN A 86 17.65 -3.55 -2.65
C ASN A 86 17.66 -4.80 -1.74
N ILE A 87 17.56 -4.65 -0.42
CA ILE A 87 17.63 -5.77 0.52
C ILE A 87 16.46 -6.74 0.28
N LEU A 88 15.24 -6.20 0.18
CA LEU A 88 14.06 -7.02 -0.08
C LEU A 88 14.05 -7.56 -1.53
N ASP A 89 14.57 -6.79 -2.49
CA ASP A 89 14.75 -7.24 -3.86
C ASP A 89 15.63 -8.49 -3.92
N GLU A 90 16.82 -8.46 -3.31
CA GLU A 90 17.75 -9.58 -3.26
C GLU A 90 17.12 -10.83 -2.63
N PHE A 91 16.42 -10.67 -1.50
CA PHE A 91 15.73 -11.79 -0.86
C PHE A 91 14.62 -12.38 -1.72
N THR A 92 13.90 -11.54 -2.47
CA THR A 92 12.78 -11.97 -3.31
C THR A 92 13.28 -12.66 -4.59
N TYR A 93 14.35 -12.17 -5.20
CA TYR A 93 14.95 -12.80 -6.38
C TYR A 93 15.74 -14.07 -6.06
N TYR A 94 16.18 -14.25 -4.81
CA TYR A 94 16.83 -15.49 -4.38
C TYR A 94 15.86 -16.66 -4.17
N GLY A 95 14.64 -16.38 -3.69
CA GLY A 95 13.63 -17.39 -3.36
C GLY A 95 13.01 -18.08 -4.57
#